data_AF-A0AB34Q007-F1
#
_entry.id   AF-A0AB34Q007-F1
#
_cell.length_a   1.000
_cell.length_b   1.000
_cell.length_c   1.000
_cell.angle_alpha   90.00
_cell.angle_beta   90.00
_cell.angle_gamma   90.00
#
_symmetry.space_group_name_H-M   'P 1'
#
loop_
_entity.id
_entity.type
_entity.pdbx_description
1 polymer ?
#
loop_
_entity_poly.entity_id
_entity_poly.type
_entity_poly.pdbx_seq_one_letter_code
_entity_poly.pdbx_strand_id
1 'polypeptide(L)'
;MVKRSFYEDDEYIINKPGTTTAITPELAEQESVHGQATFIDGMVIRSTPILEKYANSIRHYLHDKLSIWTAELNTQTSAFKNELTTINSEINSLIYEPVLPNLIYILTLTLTGSIFVRQRNIGIRFITPILFGGLSLKYFMPRTFEAISEKYDNVEKENLPQLYEQRQELQRTLKNWGNDVDQGLEQAQVGVYQAVHDFRKLVKEKWE
;
A
#
# COMPACT_ATOMS: atom_id res chain seq x y z
N MET A 1 -13.38 -83.99 -16.38
CA MET A 1 -13.29 -82.52 -16.56
C MET A 1 -11.85 -82.20 -16.92
N VAL A 2 -11.61 -81.72 -18.14
CA VAL A 2 -10.28 -81.26 -18.57
C VAL A 2 -9.98 -79.95 -17.83
N LYS A 3 -8.83 -79.89 -17.17
CA LYS A 3 -8.38 -78.74 -16.39
C LYS A 3 -8.07 -77.62 -17.39
N ARG A 4 -8.76 -76.47 -17.30
CA ARG A 4 -8.46 -75.30 -18.15
C ARG A 4 -7.03 -74.86 -17.85
N SER A 5 -6.15 -74.99 -18.84
CA SER A 5 -4.84 -74.36 -18.84
C SER A 5 -5.01 -73.00 -19.52
N PHE A 6 -4.58 -71.93 -18.86
CA PHE A 6 -4.82 -70.56 -19.34
C PHE A 6 -3.75 -70.07 -20.32
N TYR A 7 -2.67 -70.84 -20.49
CA TYR A 7 -1.43 -70.39 -21.12
C TYR A 7 -0.90 -71.37 -22.17
N GLU A 8 -1.74 -72.30 -22.65
CA GLU A 8 -1.33 -73.22 -23.74
C GLU A 8 -1.18 -72.48 -25.07
N ASP A 9 -1.92 -71.39 -25.27
CA ASP A 9 -1.90 -70.60 -26.51
C ASP A 9 -0.96 -69.38 -26.42
N ASP A 10 -0.38 -69.10 -25.25
CA ASP A 10 0.56 -68.00 -25.07
C ASP A 10 1.95 -68.46 -25.55
N GLU A 11 2.36 -67.97 -26.72
CA GLU A 11 3.72 -68.23 -27.23
C GLU A 11 4.76 -67.75 -26.21
N TYR A 12 5.70 -68.63 -25.87
CA TYR A 12 6.76 -68.32 -24.91
C TYR A 12 7.76 -67.32 -25.53
N ILE A 13 7.52 -66.03 -25.32
CA ILE A 13 8.36 -64.95 -25.86
C ILE A 13 9.66 -64.86 -25.06
N ILE A 14 10.76 -65.35 -25.65
CA ILE A 14 12.10 -65.18 -25.09
C ILE A 14 12.60 -63.80 -25.52
N ASN A 15 12.66 -62.86 -24.59
CA ASN A 15 13.19 -61.51 -24.84
C ASN A 15 14.66 -61.60 -25.25
N LYS A 16 14.95 -61.55 -26.55
CA LYS A 16 16.33 -61.50 -27.06
C LYS A 16 16.83 -60.06 -26.95
N PRO A 17 17.90 -59.78 -26.19
CA PRO A 17 18.45 -58.44 -26.10
C PRO A 17 19.07 -58.02 -27.45
N GLY A 18 18.62 -56.88 -27.99
CA GLY A 18 19.28 -56.07 -29.02
C GLY A 18 19.93 -56.82 -30.18
N THR A 19 19.14 -57.36 -31.10
CA THR A 19 19.67 -57.96 -32.34
C THR A 19 19.84 -56.89 -33.42
N THR A 20 20.97 -56.85 -34.11
CA THR A 20 21.21 -55.92 -35.26
C THR A 20 20.54 -56.37 -36.56
N THR A 21 19.80 -57.47 -36.54
CA THR A 21 19.09 -58.02 -37.69
C THR A 21 17.76 -57.30 -37.90
N ALA A 22 17.45 -56.96 -39.15
CA ALA A 22 16.17 -56.35 -39.51
C ALA A 22 14.99 -57.23 -39.08
N ILE A 23 13.93 -56.61 -38.57
CA ILE A 23 12.70 -57.27 -38.12
C ILE A 23 12.08 -58.04 -39.29
N THR A 24 11.62 -59.26 -39.04
CA THR A 24 10.89 -60.08 -40.01
C THR A 24 9.58 -59.40 -40.44
N PRO A 25 9.20 -59.43 -41.73
CA PRO A 25 8.02 -58.71 -42.23
C PRO A 25 6.72 -58.99 -41.46
N GLU A 26 6.49 -60.23 -41.04
CA GLU A 26 5.30 -60.64 -40.26
C GLU A 26 5.29 -60.04 -38.85
N LEU A 27 6.45 -60.00 -38.18
CA LEU A 27 6.60 -59.38 -36.86
C LEU A 27 6.46 -57.85 -36.96
N ALA A 28 6.96 -57.25 -38.04
CA ALA A 28 6.78 -55.83 -38.31
C ALA A 28 5.31 -55.46 -38.56
N GLU A 29 4.53 -56.31 -39.22
CA GLU A 29 3.09 -56.13 -39.38
C GLU A 29 2.33 -56.30 -38.05
N GLN A 30 2.66 -57.30 -37.24
CA GLN A 30 2.02 -57.52 -35.93
C GLN A 30 2.34 -56.41 -34.91
N GLU A 31 3.56 -55.87 -34.94
CA GLU A 31 3.96 -54.74 -34.11
C GLU A 31 3.56 -53.38 -34.72
N SER A 32 3.06 -53.38 -35.96
CA SER A 32 2.60 -52.15 -36.60
C SER A 32 1.35 -51.62 -35.91
N VAL A 33 1.28 -50.30 -35.82
CA VAL A 33 0.17 -49.66 -35.13
C VAL A 33 -1.08 -49.74 -35.99
N HIS A 34 -2.01 -50.61 -35.62
CA HIS A 34 -3.29 -50.76 -36.30
C HIS A 34 -4.32 -49.71 -35.83
N GLY A 35 -5.02 -49.07 -36.79
CA GLY A 35 -6.08 -48.08 -36.56
C GLY A 35 -5.66 -46.62 -36.79
N GLN A 36 -6.54 -45.66 -36.48
CA GLN A 36 -6.19 -44.23 -36.44
C GLN A 36 -5.37 -43.97 -35.18
N ALA A 37 -4.05 -44.06 -35.32
CA ALA A 37 -3.13 -43.82 -34.23
C ALA A 37 -2.18 -42.68 -34.57
N THR A 38 -2.00 -41.79 -33.61
CA THR A 38 -1.07 -40.67 -33.69
C THR A 38 0.07 -40.89 -32.71
N PHE A 39 1.29 -40.60 -33.17
CA PHE A 39 2.49 -40.65 -32.36
C PHE A 39 2.76 -39.25 -31.81
N ILE A 40 2.72 -39.11 -30.49
CA ILE A 40 3.05 -37.85 -29.80
C ILE A 40 4.09 -38.20 -28.73
N ASP A 41 5.27 -37.58 -28.79
CA ASP A 41 6.41 -37.83 -27.87
C ASP A 41 6.73 -39.32 -27.66
N GLY A 42 6.76 -40.10 -28.75
CA GLY A 42 7.09 -41.52 -28.70
C GLY A 42 6.01 -42.43 -28.09
N MET A 43 4.86 -41.88 -27.70
CA MET A 43 3.71 -42.65 -27.24
C MET A 43 2.67 -42.80 -28.37
N VAL A 44 2.09 -44.00 -28.46
CA VAL A 44 0.98 -44.30 -29.39
C VAL A 44 -0.33 -43.92 -28.71
N ILE A 45 -1.01 -42.90 -29.21
CA ILE A 45 -2.31 -42.48 -28.71
C ILE A 45 -3.38 -42.90 -29.72
N ARG A 46 -4.42 -43.58 -29.21
CA ARG A 46 -5.60 -43.97 -29.98
C ARG A 46 -6.75 -43.08 -29.55
N SER A 47 -7.02 -42.03 -30.33
CA SER A 47 -8.15 -41.11 -30.11
C SER A 47 -9.24 -41.35 -31.15
N THR A 48 -10.48 -41.03 -30.78
CA THR A 48 -11.58 -40.94 -31.74
C THR A 48 -11.68 -39.50 -32.27
N PRO A 49 -11.69 -39.27 -33.59
CA PRO A 49 -11.57 -37.92 -34.18
C PRO A 49 -12.71 -36.96 -33.78
N ILE A 50 -13.91 -37.49 -33.53
CA ILE A 50 -15.07 -36.68 -33.14
C ILE A 50 -14.91 -36.15 -31.70
N LEU A 51 -14.58 -37.03 -30.74
CA LEU A 51 -14.38 -36.61 -29.35
C LEU A 51 -13.17 -35.70 -29.22
N GLU A 52 -12.09 -35.96 -29.97
CA GLU A 52 -10.92 -35.10 -29.97
C GLU A 52 -11.25 -33.66 -30.40
N LYS A 53 -12.04 -33.48 -31.46
CA LYS A 53 -12.47 -32.16 -31.92
C LYS A 53 -13.27 -31.40 -30.87
N TYR A 54 -14.24 -32.03 -30.21
CA TYR A 54 -15.06 -31.38 -29.18
C TYR A 54 -14.26 -31.15 -27.90
N ALA A 55 -13.44 -32.11 -27.47
CA ALA A 55 -12.58 -31.97 -26.30
C ALA A 55 -11.56 -30.84 -26.48
N ASN A 56 -10.93 -30.74 -27.65
CA ASN A 56 -10.02 -29.64 -27.96
C ASN A 56 -10.76 -28.30 -27.98
N SER A 57 -11.93 -28.22 -28.60
CA SER A 57 -12.76 -27.00 -28.60
C SER A 57 -13.11 -26.53 -27.18
N ILE A 58 -13.55 -27.45 -26.32
CA ILE A 58 -13.88 -27.16 -24.92
C ILE A 58 -12.62 -26.73 -24.17
N ARG A 59 -11.51 -27.46 -24.34
CA ARG A 59 -10.23 -27.13 -23.70
C ARG A 59 -9.76 -25.74 -24.07
N HIS A 60 -9.75 -25.39 -25.35
CA HIS A 60 -9.34 -24.07 -25.82
C HIS A 60 -10.27 -22.99 -25.27
N TYR A 61 -11.59 -23.18 -25.36
CA TYR A 61 -12.54 -22.22 -24.80
C TYR A 61 -12.35 -21.99 -23.29
N LEU A 62 -12.21 -23.07 -22.50
CA LEU A 62 -11.97 -22.97 -21.06
C LEU A 62 -10.61 -22.32 -20.77
N HIS A 63 -9.57 -22.71 -21.50
CA HIS A 63 -8.23 -22.17 -21.32
C HIS A 63 -8.21 -20.67 -21.61
N ASP A 64 -8.78 -20.23 -22.73
CA ASP A 64 -8.82 -18.83 -23.14
C ASP A 64 -9.63 -17.98 -22.13
N LYS A 65 -10.78 -18.50 -21.67
CA LYS A 65 -11.60 -17.80 -20.67
C LYS A 65 -10.90 -17.72 -19.32
N LEU A 66 -10.28 -18.80 -18.87
CA LEU A 66 -9.53 -18.82 -17.60
C LEU A 66 -8.26 -17.97 -17.68
N SER A 67 -7.56 -17.97 -18.82
CA SER A 67 -6.36 -17.16 -19.00
C SER A 67 -6.68 -15.67 -19.00
N ILE A 68 -7.76 -15.25 -19.66
CA ILE A 68 -8.23 -13.85 -19.62
C ILE A 68 -8.61 -13.47 -18.18
N TRP A 69 -9.41 -14.30 -17.51
CA TRP A 69 -9.86 -13.99 -16.14
C TRP A 69 -8.70 -13.90 -15.15
N THR A 70 -7.75 -14.84 -15.23
CA THR A 70 -6.53 -14.79 -14.40
C THR A 70 -5.66 -13.59 -14.74
N ALA A 71 -5.56 -13.19 -16.02
CA ALA A 71 -4.85 -11.97 -16.41
C ALA A 71 -5.51 -10.70 -15.87
N GLU A 72 -6.85 -10.59 -15.93
CA GLU A 72 -7.60 -9.46 -15.38
C GLU A 72 -7.43 -9.36 -13.85
N LEU A 73 -7.57 -10.48 -13.14
CA LEU A 73 -7.35 -10.51 -11.69
C LEU A 73 -5.90 -10.15 -11.32
N ASN A 74 -4.93 -10.69 -12.04
CA ASN A 74 -3.53 -10.36 -11.81
C ASN A 74 -3.26 -8.87 -12.08
N THR A 75 -3.91 -8.28 -13.09
CA THR A 75 -3.78 -6.86 -13.40
C THR A 75 -4.38 -5.99 -12.29
N GLN A 76 -5.60 -6.28 -11.84
CA GLN A 76 -6.25 -5.52 -10.76
C GLN A 76 -5.49 -5.65 -9.43
N THR A 77 -5.07 -6.88 -9.08
CA THR A 77 -4.29 -7.10 -7.86
C THR A 77 -2.92 -6.44 -7.93
N SER A 78 -2.29 -6.39 -9.11
CA SER A 78 -1.02 -5.69 -9.30
C SER A 78 -1.19 -4.18 -9.23
N ALA A 79 -2.24 -3.61 -9.83
CA ALA A 79 -2.55 -2.19 -9.72
C ALA A 79 -2.77 -1.79 -8.25
N PHE A 80 -3.57 -2.55 -7.52
CA PHE A 80 -3.80 -2.32 -6.10
C PHE A 80 -2.51 -2.42 -5.26
N LYS A 81 -1.69 -3.44 -5.50
CA LYS A 81 -0.38 -3.57 -4.83
C LYS A 81 0.54 -2.40 -5.16
N ASN A 82 0.51 -1.93 -6.40
CA ASN A 82 1.31 -0.78 -6.82
C ASN A 82 0.86 0.50 -6.12
N GLU A 83 -0.44 0.76 -6.04
CA GLU A 83 -1.01 1.87 -5.27
C GLU A 83 -0.61 1.79 -3.80
N LEU A 84 -0.74 0.62 -3.17
CA LEU A 84 -0.31 0.42 -1.78
C LEU A 84 1.20 0.65 -1.61
N THR A 85 2.01 0.22 -2.57
CA THR A 85 3.47 0.42 -2.52
C THR A 85 3.82 1.88 -2.66
N THR A 86 3.16 2.60 -3.58
CA THR A 86 3.30 4.05 -3.74
C THR A 86 2.91 4.78 -2.47
N ILE A 87 1.75 4.47 -1.89
CA ILE A 87 1.29 5.05 -0.62
C ILE A 87 2.30 4.79 0.50
N ASN A 88 2.80 3.55 0.64
CA ASN A 88 3.81 3.23 1.65
C ASN A 88 5.11 4.00 1.41
N SER A 89 5.57 4.11 0.17
CA SER A 89 6.77 4.86 -0.18
C SER A 89 6.61 6.36 0.12
N GLU A 90 5.44 6.93 -0.16
CA GLU A 90 5.11 8.31 0.15
C GLU A 90 5.04 8.55 1.64
N ILE A 91 4.39 7.67 2.41
CA ILE A 91 4.34 7.77 3.88
C ILE A 91 5.76 7.72 4.45
N ASN A 92 6.58 6.76 3.99
CA ASN A 92 7.97 6.64 4.45
C ASN A 92 8.81 7.87 4.07
N SER A 93 8.54 8.52 2.94
CA SER A 93 9.23 9.75 2.54
C SER A 93 8.90 10.96 3.41
N LEU A 94 7.75 10.94 4.09
CA LEU A 94 7.30 12.03 4.97
C LEU A 94 7.82 11.87 6.41
N ILE A 95 8.22 10.66 6.82
CA ILE A 95 8.66 10.37 8.18
C ILE A 95 10.17 10.54 8.28
N TYR A 96 10.61 11.59 8.98
CA TYR A 96 12.03 11.88 9.19
C TYR A 96 12.56 11.44 10.56
N GLU A 97 11.67 11.28 11.52
CA GLU A 97 12.01 11.06 12.93
C GLU A 97 11.64 9.65 13.39
N PRO A 98 12.30 9.10 14.42
CA PRO A 98 12.03 7.75 14.90
C PRO A 98 10.60 7.63 15.42
N VAL A 99 9.82 6.72 14.83
CA VAL A 99 8.39 6.58 15.11
C VAL A 99 8.12 5.99 16.49
N LEU A 100 8.86 4.94 16.89
CA LEU A 100 8.45 4.09 18.02
C LEU A 100 8.48 4.73 19.43
N PRO A 101 9.31 5.75 19.77
CA PRO A 101 9.10 6.49 21.01
C PRO A 101 8.13 7.67 20.85
N ASN A 102 8.25 8.42 19.75
CA ASN A 102 7.49 9.66 19.54
C ASN A 102 5.99 9.40 19.37
N LEU A 103 5.62 8.35 18.64
CA LEU A 103 4.23 7.97 18.42
C LEU A 103 3.53 7.62 19.75
N ILE A 104 4.21 6.95 20.67
CA ILE A 104 3.64 6.61 21.98
C ILE A 104 3.33 7.91 22.74
N TYR A 105 4.24 8.88 22.75
CA TYR A 105 4.00 10.17 23.39
C TYR A 105 2.83 10.93 22.75
N ILE A 106 2.76 10.96 21.43
CA ILE A 106 1.64 11.56 20.68
C ILE A 106 0.30 10.90 21.05
N LEU A 107 0.25 9.58 21.10
CA LEU A 107 -0.95 8.83 21.46
C LEU A 107 -1.35 9.08 22.92
N THR A 108 -0.39 9.15 23.85
CA THR A 108 -0.69 9.46 25.26
C THR A 108 -1.25 10.87 25.44
N LEU A 109 -0.71 11.87 24.74
CA LEU A 109 -1.26 13.24 24.78
C LEU A 109 -2.64 13.33 24.11
N THR A 110 -2.85 12.63 23.00
CA THR A 110 -4.16 12.51 22.34
C THR A 110 -5.20 11.93 23.30
N LEU A 111 -4.86 10.83 23.97
CA LEU A 111 -5.73 10.16 24.93
C LEU A 111 -5.98 11.02 26.17
N THR A 112 -4.95 11.74 26.65
CA THR A 112 -5.08 12.72 27.73
C THR A 112 -6.05 13.84 27.35
N GLY A 113 -5.97 14.36 26.12
CA GLY A 113 -6.93 15.32 25.58
C GLY A 113 -8.36 14.77 25.59
N SER A 114 -8.56 13.50 25.23
CA SER A 114 -9.87 12.84 25.29
C SER A 114 -10.42 12.72 26.72
N ILE A 115 -9.56 12.44 27.70
CA ILE A 115 -9.98 12.35 29.11
C ILE A 115 -10.38 13.75 29.62
N PHE A 116 -9.64 14.78 29.24
CA PHE A 116 -9.89 16.15 29.67
C PHE A 116 -11.29 16.66 29.29
N VAL A 117 -11.79 16.24 28.13
CA VAL A 117 -13.12 16.65 27.63
C VAL A 117 -14.20 15.59 27.81
N ARG A 118 -13.97 14.58 28.68
CA ARG A 118 -14.88 13.44 28.89
C ARG A 118 -16.33 13.85 29.19
N GLN A 119 -16.55 14.94 29.93
CA GLN A 119 -17.88 15.42 30.33
C GLN A 119 -18.39 16.59 29.47
N ARG A 120 -17.71 16.93 28.37
CA ARG A 120 -18.13 18.01 27.47
C ARG A 120 -19.04 17.47 26.36
N ASN A 121 -19.65 18.40 25.62
CA ASN A 121 -20.53 18.09 24.51
C ASN A 121 -19.85 17.21 23.45
N ILE A 122 -20.63 16.44 22.69
CA ILE A 122 -20.13 15.41 21.75
C ILE A 122 -19.11 15.97 20.74
N GLY A 123 -19.33 17.19 20.24
CA GLY A 123 -18.42 17.83 19.26
C GLY A 123 -17.04 18.13 19.85
N ILE A 124 -16.98 18.69 21.06
CA ILE A 124 -15.72 18.98 21.75
C ILE A 124 -14.97 17.68 22.06
N ARG A 125 -15.70 16.61 22.36
CA ARG A 125 -15.14 15.28 22.64
C ARG A 125 -14.39 14.69 21.45
N PHE A 126 -14.81 14.97 20.22
CA PHE A 126 -14.11 14.50 19.01
C PHE A 126 -13.00 15.44 18.54
N ILE A 127 -13.20 16.76 18.66
CA ILE A 127 -12.23 17.74 18.16
C ILE A 127 -11.00 17.82 19.07
N THR A 128 -11.18 17.75 20.38
CA THR A 128 -10.07 17.98 21.34
C THR A 128 -8.95 16.94 21.22
N PRO A 129 -9.23 15.63 21.14
CA PRO A 129 -8.17 14.63 20.93
C PRO A 129 -7.37 14.90 19.64
N ILE A 130 -8.05 15.28 18.55
CA ILE A 130 -7.39 15.59 17.27
C ILE A 130 -6.47 16.79 17.42
N LEU A 131 -6.91 17.84 18.11
CA LEU A 131 -6.07 19.02 18.38
C LEU A 131 -4.85 18.66 19.24
N PHE A 132 -5.04 17.93 20.34
CA PHE A 132 -3.93 17.47 21.19
C PHE A 132 -2.97 16.56 20.41
N GLY A 133 -3.48 15.68 19.56
CA GLY A 133 -2.70 14.85 18.64
C GLY A 133 -1.88 15.68 17.65
N GLY A 134 -2.49 16.65 16.99
CA GLY A 134 -1.78 17.54 16.06
C GLY A 134 -0.71 18.39 16.75
N LEU A 135 -1.01 18.94 17.93
CA LEU A 135 -0.03 19.70 18.73
C LEU A 135 1.12 18.82 19.20
N SER A 136 0.82 17.60 19.65
CA SER A 136 1.85 16.64 20.05
C SER A 136 2.72 16.18 18.87
N LEU A 137 2.14 16.02 17.68
CA LEU A 137 2.89 15.72 16.46
C LEU A 137 3.87 16.86 16.13
N LYS A 138 3.43 18.11 16.21
CA LYS A 138 4.31 19.29 16.02
C LYS A 138 5.43 19.35 17.06
N TYR A 139 5.17 18.93 18.29
CA TYR A 139 6.16 18.97 19.37
C TYR A 139 7.17 17.81 19.31
N PHE A 140 6.71 16.58 19.12
CA PHE A 140 7.56 15.38 19.13
C PHE A 140 8.14 15.00 17.76
N MET A 141 7.51 15.43 16.67
CA MET A 141 7.97 15.17 15.31
C MET A 141 7.89 16.43 14.41
N PRO A 142 8.62 17.51 14.74
CA PRO A 142 8.56 18.78 14.02
C PRO A 142 8.90 18.68 12.53
N ARG A 143 9.93 17.91 12.15
CA ARG A 143 10.34 17.79 10.74
C ARG A 143 9.32 17.03 9.91
N THR A 144 8.75 15.98 10.51
CA THR A 144 7.66 15.20 9.91
C THR A 144 6.42 16.08 9.73
N PHE A 145 6.10 16.92 10.71
CA PHE A 145 4.99 17.87 10.65
C PHE A 145 5.20 18.92 9.55
N GLU A 146 6.41 19.46 9.40
CA GLU A 146 6.76 20.41 8.33
C GLU A 146 6.61 19.78 6.95
N ALA A 147 7.12 18.56 6.74
CA ALA A 147 6.99 17.86 5.46
C ALA A 147 5.53 17.52 5.09
N ILE A 148 4.72 17.12 6.07
CA ILE A 148 3.28 16.91 5.87
C ILE A 148 2.60 18.23 5.51
N SER A 149 2.94 19.32 6.21
CA SER A 149 2.36 20.64 5.96
C SER A 149 2.74 21.17 4.57
N GLU A 150 3.99 21.00 4.16
CA GLU A 150 4.47 21.37 2.82
C GLU A 150 3.74 20.58 1.73
N LYS A 151 3.59 19.26 1.91
CA LYS A 151 2.84 18.44 0.96
C LYS A 151 1.37 18.85 0.88
N TYR A 152 0.75 19.17 2.01
CA TYR A 152 -0.60 19.71 2.05
C TYR A 152 -0.69 21.04 1.29
N ASP A 153 0.25 21.96 1.52
CA ASP A 153 0.30 23.26 0.86
C ASP A 153 0.48 23.11 -0.66
N ASN A 154 1.30 22.16 -1.12
CA ASN A 154 1.48 21.86 -2.54
C ASN A 154 0.17 21.35 -3.18
N VAL A 155 -0.52 20.42 -2.53
CA VAL A 155 -1.82 19.90 -3.00
C VAL A 155 -2.89 20.99 -3.00
N GLU A 156 -2.93 21.84 -1.97
CA GLU A 156 -3.86 22.95 -1.87
C GLU A 156 -3.61 23.97 -2.99
N LYS A 157 -2.35 24.29 -3.27
CA LYS A 157 -1.95 25.21 -4.34
C LYS A 157 -2.34 24.69 -5.73
N GLU A 158 -2.20 23.39 -5.98
CA GLU A 158 -2.54 22.78 -7.27
C GLU A 158 -4.05 22.71 -7.50
N ASN A 159 -4.82 22.34 -6.48
CA ASN A 159 -6.26 22.07 -6.64
C ASN A 159 -7.14 23.27 -6.30
N LEU A 160 -6.76 24.10 -5.33
CA LEU A 160 -7.58 25.16 -4.73
C LEU A 160 -6.75 26.43 -4.41
N PRO A 161 -6.19 27.13 -5.41
CA PRO A 161 -5.27 28.25 -5.20
C PRO A 161 -5.88 29.44 -4.43
N GLN A 162 -7.21 29.63 -4.52
CA GLN A 162 -7.90 30.72 -3.81
C GLN A 162 -7.91 30.51 -2.29
N LEU A 163 -8.08 29.27 -1.82
CA LEU A 163 -8.06 28.95 -0.39
C LEU A 163 -6.63 29.08 0.17
N TYR A 164 -5.64 28.67 -0.62
CA TYR A 164 -4.23 28.79 -0.26
C TYR A 164 -3.82 30.26 -0.01
N GLU A 165 -4.18 31.18 -0.91
CA GLU A 165 -3.90 32.62 -0.75
C GLU A 165 -4.58 33.20 0.49
N GLN A 166 -5.86 32.88 0.72
CA GLN A 166 -6.59 33.32 1.92
C GLN A 166 -5.96 32.80 3.21
N ARG A 167 -5.57 31.52 3.24
CA ARG A 167 -4.92 30.91 4.40
C ARG A 167 -3.56 31.56 4.66
N GLN A 168 -2.78 31.84 3.62
CA GLN A 168 -1.52 32.57 3.75
C GLN A 168 -1.70 33.99 4.27
N GLU A 169 -2.70 34.73 3.76
CA GLU A 169 -3.01 36.07 4.24
C GLU A 169 -3.40 36.08 5.72
N LEU A 170 -4.22 35.12 6.14
CA LEU A 170 -4.58 34.93 7.55
C LEU A 170 -3.35 34.60 8.39
N GLN A 171 -2.48 33.70 7.94
CA GLN A 171 -1.23 33.38 8.65
C GLN A 171 -0.30 34.59 8.79
N ARG A 172 -0.15 35.39 7.73
CA ARG A 172 0.64 36.64 7.75
C ARG A 172 0.04 37.64 8.73
N THR A 173 -1.28 37.81 8.70
CA THR A 173 -2.00 38.71 9.61
C THR A 173 -1.83 38.28 11.06
N LEU A 174 -1.96 36.99 11.37
CA LEU A 174 -1.74 36.45 12.72
C LEU A 174 -0.30 36.64 13.18
N LYS A 175 0.68 36.46 12.28
CA LYS A 175 2.10 36.69 12.60
C LYS A 175 2.38 38.17 12.88
N ASN A 176 1.84 39.07 12.06
CA ASN A 176 1.97 40.51 12.27
C ASN A 176 1.32 40.93 13.58
N TRP A 177 0.11 40.44 13.88
CA TRP A 177 -0.57 40.71 15.14
C TRP A 177 0.25 40.24 16.35
N GLY A 178 0.87 39.06 16.28
CA GLY A 178 1.78 38.60 17.32
C GLY A 178 2.96 39.56 17.54
N ASN A 179 3.61 39.99 16.46
CA ASN A 179 4.71 40.95 16.53
C ASN A 179 4.24 42.31 17.08
N ASP A 180 3.04 42.77 16.71
CA ASP A 180 2.47 44.03 17.20
C ASP A 180 2.16 43.96 18.70
N VAL A 181 1.70 42.81 19.19
CA VAL A 181 1.50 42.55 20.62
C VAL A 181 2.83 42.56 21.36
N ASP A 182 3.85 41.89 20.84
CA ASP A 182 5.19 41.87 21.44
C ASP A 182 5.79 43.28 21.49
N GLN A 183 5.68 44.04 20.40
CA GLN A 183 6.09 45.45 20.36
C GLN A 183 5.29 46.32 21.34
N GLY A 184 3.98 46.06 21.48
CA GLY A 184 3.13 46.75 22.45
C GLY A 184 3.54 46.46 23.89
N LEU A 185 3.92 45.22 24.21
CA LEU A 185 4.44 44.84 25.52
C LEU A 185 5.79 45.51 25.81
N GLU A 186 6.69 45.55 24.84
CA GLU A 186 7.96 46.29 24.95
C GLU A 186 7.72 47.78 25.19
N GLN A 187 6.81 48.40 24.43
CA GLN A 187 6.45 49.81 24.60
C GLN A 187 5.80 50.08 25.96
N ALA A 188 4.95 49.18 26.46
CA ALA A 188 4.36 49.29 27.79
C ALA A 188 5.44 49.21 28.88
N GLN A 189 6.42 48.32 28.74
CA GLN A 189 7.54 48.21 29.67
C GLN A 189 8.37 49.51 29.68
N VAL A 190 8.67 50.08 28.51
CA VAL A 190 9.36 51.38 28.37
C VAL A 190 8.54 52.50 29.02
N GLY A 191 7.22 52.52 28.81
CA GLY A 191 6.31 53.49 29.41
C GLY A 191 6.28 53.44 30.95
N VAL A 192 6.33 52.23 31.53
CA VAL A 192 6.45 52.07 33.00
C VAL A 192 7.78 52.63 33.51
N TYR A 193 8.89 52.37 32.80
CA TYR A 193 10.19 52.95 33.18
C TYR A 193 10.19 54.48 33.12
N GLN A 194 9.57 55.06 32.09
CA GLN A 194 9.43 56.51 31.95
C GLN A 194 8.56 57.11 33.05
N ALA A 195 7.41 56.51 33.35
CA ALA A 195 6.53 56.98 34.43
C ALA A 195 7.22 56.97 35.80
N VAL A 196 7.99 55.92 36.11
CA VAL A 196 8.80 55.84 37.34
C VAL A 196 9.91 56.91 37.35
N HIS A 197 10.55 57.14 36.20
CA HIS A 197 11.59 58.16 36.06
C HIS A 197 11.03 59.58 36.27
N ASP A 198 9.91 59.91 35.63
CA ASP A 198 9.25 61.21 35.73
C ASP A 198 8.72 61.45 37.15
N PHE A 199 8.15 60.43 37.79
CA PHE A 199 7.76 60.50 39.20
C PHE A 199 8.95 60.82 40.10
N ARG A 200 10.09 60.15 39.90
CA ARG A 200 11.33 60.44 40.64
C ARG A 200 11.79 61.88 40.44
N LYS A 201 11.72 62.39 39.20
CA LYS A 201 12.11 63.76 38.87
C LYS A 201 11.20 64.79 39.56
N LEU A 202 9.88 64.59 39.53
CA LEU A 202 8.90 65.45 40.19
C LEU A 202 9.07 65.48 41.71
N VAL A 203 9.34 64.33 42.34
CA VAL A 203 9.60 64.28 43.78
C VAL A 203 10.85 65.08 44.14
N LYS A 204 11.91 64.99 43.31
CA LYS A 204 13.15 65.75 43.53
C LYS A 204 12.92 67.26 43.41
N GLU A 205 12.21 67.71 42.38
CA GLU A 205 11.93 69.13 42.13
C GLU A 205 11.05 69.77 43.21
N LYS A 206 10.17 68.99 43.84
CA LYS A 206 9.29 69.48 44.92
C LYS A 206 9.98 69.58 46.29
N TRP A 207 11.14 68.94 46.46
CA TRP A 207 11.88 68.85 47.73
C TRP A 207 13.19 69.66 47.74
N GLU A 208 13.56 70.29 46.63
CA GLU A 208 14.57 71.37 46.54
C GLU A 208 13.86 72.74 46.59
#